data_AF-A0A428V265-F1
#
_entry.id   AF-A0A428V265-F1
#
_cell.length_a   1.000
_cell.length_b   1.000
_cell.length_c   1.000
_cell.angle_alpha   90.00
_cell.angle_beta   90.00
_cell.angle_gamma   90.00
#
_symmetry.space_group_name_H-M   'P 1'
#
loop_
_entity.id
_entity.type
_entity.pdbx_description
1 polymer ?
#
loop_
_entity_poly.entity_id
_entity_poly.type
_entity_poly.pdbx_seq_one_letter_code
_entity_poly.pdbx_strand_id
1 'polypeptide(L)'
;MDEVLADRDEGPDPACQPSSKELTNSVPGYLHQDAPILDYDPAPMRTQECFRGTRRVLASIFEPPSPTSTPAEVFPAGTSRRTDPHVYRFINRNNPDEFLILTDGTCLGNGHPDARAGWAFVFKPETICKSGTVSGRLEYYGPFGDHYAQTNNRAELRAVLAALRFCYWPHDGFTTLVVATDSQYVAKGATEWGYGWVQNGWRSSNGEGVKNRDLWEALYGEFERLDEAGVKVEFWRIPREMNEVADRAAKQAAEFEGQTWFCDMVEAYS
;
A
#
# COMPACT_ATOMS: atom_id res chain seq x y z
N MET A 1 37.16 -79.05 7.89
CA MET A 1 35.84 -79.33 7.31
C MET A 1 34.92 -78.23 7.80
N ASP A 2 34.52 -77.22 7.04
CA ASP A 2 34.72 -76.89 5.64
C ASP A 2 34.55 -75.37 5.48
N GLU A 3 35.09 -74.89 4.38
CA GLU A 3 34.99 -73.53 3.82
C GLU A 3 33.55 -73.08 3.60
N VAL A 4 33.31 -71.77 3.72
CA VAL A 4 32.44 -71.05 2.78
C VAL A 4 33.08 -69.67 2.48
N LEU A 5 33.36 -69.47 1.19
CA LEU A 5 33.81 -68.25 0.52
C LEU A 5 32.64 -67.30 0.19
N ALA A 6 33.00 -66.10 -0.30
CA ALA A 6 32.18 -65.08 -0.98
C ALA A 6 31.53 -64.03 -0.05
N ASP A 7 31.52 -62.72 -0.32
CA ASP A 7 31.94 -61.94 -1.48
C ASP A 7 32.37 -60.54 -0.99
N ARG A 8 33.30 -59.91 -1.73
CA ARG A 8 33.67 -58.51 -1.53
C ARG A 8 32.72 -57.65 -2.35
N ASP A 9 31.84 -56.91 -1.66
CA ASP A 9 30.99 -55.89 -2.28
C ASP A 9 31.69 -54.54 -2.18
N GLU A 10 32.08 -53.98 -3.33
CA GLU A 10 32.66 -52.64 -3.45
C GLU A 10 31.54 -51.59 -3.38
N GLY A 11 31.37 -50.98 -2.21
CA GLY A 11 30.54 -49.79 -2.03
C GLY A 11 31.21 -48.53 -2.58
N PRO A 12 30.44 -47.57 -3.14
CA PRO A 12 30.99 -46.43 -3.86
C PRO A 12 31.63 -45.36 -2.94
N ASP A 13 32.69 -44.76 -3.49
CA ASP A 13 33.53 -43.68 -2.96
C ASP A 13 32.73 -42.45 -2.43
N PRO A 14 32.93 -42.00 -1.18
CA PRO A 14 32.24 -40.83 -0.64
C PRO A 14 33.07 -39.56 -0.86
N ALA A 15 33.09 -39.05 -2.09
CA ALA A 15 33.55 -37.69 -2.37
C ALA A 15 32.35 -36.73 -2.46
N CYS A 16 32.47 -35.62 -1.72
CA CYS A 16 31.57 -34.46 -1.67
C CYS A 16 30.45 -34.49 -0.60
N GLN A 17 30.83 -34.37 0.67
CA GLN A 17 29.95 -33.86 1.73
C GLN A 17 30.06 -32.32 1.78
N PRO A 18 28.96 -31.55 1.64
CA PRO A 18 28.96 -30.16 2.06
C PRO A 18 28.79 -30.07 3.59
N SER A 19 29.68 -29.27 4.17
CA SER A 19 29.86 -28.97 5.60
C SER A 19 28.57 -28.52 6.30
N SER A 20 28.23 -29.22 7.39
CA SER A 20 27.18 -28.90 8.34
C SER A 20 27.55 -27.70 9.23
N LYS A 21 27.24 -26.48 8.77
CA LYS A 21 26.99 -25.31 9.63
C LYS A 21 25.99 -24.36 8.96
N GLU A 22 24.72 -24.71 9.00
CA GLU A 22 23.65 -23.71 8.86
C GLU A 22 23.06 -23.41 10.24
N LEU A 23 23.04 -22.11 10.52
CA LEU A 23 22.56 -21.49 11.74
C LEU A 23 21.05 -21.69 11.86
N THR A 24 20.61 -22.46 12.86
CA THR A 24 19.21 -22.48 13.29
C THR A 24 18.94 -21.28 14.20
N ASN A 25 18.65 -20.12 13.62
CA ASN A 25 17.92 -19.05 14.32
C ASN A 25 16.44 -19.16 13.96
N SER A 26 15.77 -20.17 14.49
CA SER A 26 14.31 -20.29 14.41
C SER A 26 13.66 -19.37 15.43
N VAL A 27 12.95 -18.34 14.96
CA VAL A 27 11.91 -17.66 15.76
C VAL A 27 10.61 -18.46 15.58
N PRO A 28 9.84 -18.74 16.65
CA PRO A 28 8.63 -19.54 16.54
C PRO A 28 7.52 -18.73 15.87
N GLY A 29 6.96 -19.22 14.75
CA GLY A 29 5.75 -18.60 14.19
C GLY A 29 5.31 -18.99 12.78
N TYR A 30 6.19 -19.50 11.91
CA TYR A 30 5.84 -19.69 10.50
C TYR A 30 6.25 -21.05 9.94
N LEU A 31 5.29 -21.73 9.30
CA LEU A 31 5.48 -22.94 8.50
C LEU A 31 5.85 -22.55 7.06
N HIS A 32 6.93 -23.12 6.54
CA HIS A 32 7.33 -23.01 5.14
C HIS A 32 7.24 -24.36 4.43
N GLN A 33 6.75 -24.38 3.20
CA GLN A 33 7.11 -25.37 2.18
C GLN A 33 6.89 -24.85 0.75
N ASP A 34 7.98 -24.95 -0.03
CA ASP A 34 8.17 -25.06 -1.49
C ASP A 34 7.86 -23.87 -2.45
N ALA A 35 8.83 -23.56 -3.33
CA ALA A 35 8.86 -22.44 -4.31
C ALA A 35 8.65 -22.92 -5.77
N PRO A 36 8.39 -22.04 -6.78
CA PRO A 36 8.18 -20.58 -6.75
C PRO A 36 6.83 -20.13 -7.37
N ILE A 37 6.21 -19.10 -6.82
CA ILE A 37 5.20 -18.30 -7.52
C ILE A 37 5.72 -16.86 -7.50
N LEU A 38 6.06 -16.31 -8.66
CA LEU A 38 6.57 -14.95 -8.78
C LEU A 38 5.45 -13.96 -8.43
N ASP A 39 5.38 -13.68 -7.14
CA ASP A 39 4.62 -12.64 -6.51
C ASP A 39 5.63 -11.52 -6.22
N TYR A 40 5.92 -10.70 -7.24
CA TYR A 40 6.91 -9.61 -7.13
C TYR A 40 6.60 -8.77 -5.89
N ASP A 41 7.53 -8.79 -4.94
CA ASP A 41 7.54 -7.85 -3.82
C ASP A 41 8.18 -6.59 -4.38
N PRO A 42 7.42 -5.51 -4.61
CA PRO A 42 8.03 -4.34 -5.18
C PRO A 42 9.13 -3.86 -4.27
N ALA A 43 10.35 -3.77 -4.81
CA ALA A 43 11.42 -3.10 -4.12
C ALA A 43 10.90 -1.71 -3.74
N PRO A 44 10.82 -1.39 -2.43
CA PRO A 44 10.24 -0.13 -2.03
C PRO A 44 11.05 1.03 -2.58
N MET A 45 10.40 2.16 -2.86
CA MET A 45 11.09 3.36 -3.35
C MET A 45 12.03 3.89 -2.25
N ARG A 46 13.26 3.40 -2.24
CA ARG A 46 14.18 3.53 -1.09
C ARG A 46 14.83 4.90 -0.87
N THR A 47 14.56 5.92 -1.69
CA THR A 47 15.46 7.12 -1.68
C THR A 47 14.85 8.48 -1.98
N GLN A 48 13.55 8.61 -2.27
CA GLN A 48 13.02 9.92 -2.65
C GLN A 48 12.27 10.55 -1.49
N GLU A 49 12.83 11.59 -0.88
CA GLU A 49 12.15 12.39 0.15
C GLU A 49 10.79 12.87 -0.38
N CYS A 50 9.81 12.96 0.53
CA CYS A 50 8.54 13.58 0.19
C CYS A 50 8.78 15.06 -0.13
N PHE A 51 8.24 15.53 -1.25
CA PHE A 51 8.33 16.94 -1.64
C PHE A 51 6.95 17.60 -1.60
N ARG A 52 6.93 18.91 -1.38
CA ARG A 52 5.70 19.70 -1.43
C ARG A 52 5.31 19.90 -2.88
N GLY A 53 4.25 19.23 -3.31
CA GLY A 53 3.69 19.38 -4.64
C GLY A 53 3.16 20.80 -4.88
N THR A 54 3.23 21.22 -6.15
CA THR A 54 2.78 22.56 -6.55
C THR A 54 1.30 22.60 -6.92
N ARG A 55 0.65 21.44 -6.99
CA ARG A 55 -0.73 21.28 -7.47
C ARG A 55 -0.78 21.73 -8.95
N ARG A 56 0.18 21.33 -9.77
CA ARG A 56 0.05 21.41 -11.25
C ARG A 56 -0.82 20.28 -11.78
N VAL A 57 -0.76 19.14 -11.12
CA VAL A 57 -1.54 17.94 -11.40
C VAL A 57 -2.56 17.74 -10.28
N LEU A 58 -3.80 17.46 -10.65
CA LEU A 58 -4.81 16.94 -9.74
C LEU A 58 -5.23 15.55 -10.18
N ALA A 59 -5.67 14.76 -9.21
CA ALA A 59 -6.38 13.54 -9.51
C ALA A 59 -7.76 13.83 -10.12
N SER A 60 -8.22 12.98 -11.03
CA SER A 60 -9.57 13.00 -11.59
C SER A 60 -10.54 12.19 -10.74
N ILE A 61 -11.84 12.34 -11.01
CA ILE A 61 -12.88 11.47 -10.44
C ILE A 61 -12.98 10.23 -11.34
N PHE A 62 -12.92 9.04 -10.75
CA PHE A 62 -13.26 7.81 -11.46
C PHE A 62 -14.79 7.69 -11.57
N GLU A 63 -15.30 7.54 -12.79
CA GLU A 63 -16.73 7.35 -13.04
C GLU A 63 -17.05 5.87 -13.23
N PRO A 64 -17.68 5.21 -12.24
CA PRO A 64 -18.02 3.80 -12.39
C PRO A 64 -19.09 3.60 -13.49
N PRO A 65 -19.15 2.43 -14.13
CA PRO A 65 -20.13 2.15 -15.18
C PRO A 65 -21.60 2.33 -14.74
N SER A 66 -21.89 2.16 -13.46
CA SER A 66 -23.19 2.42 -12.83
C SER A 66 -22.99 3.02 -11.43
N PRO A 67 -23.92 3.87 -10.94
CA PRO A 67 -23.92 4.35 -9.56
C PRO A 67 -23.96 3.25 -8.49
N THR A 68 -24.38 2.04 -8.87
CA THR A 68 -24.45 0.85 -7.99
C THR A 68 -23.30 -0.12 -8.18
N SER A 69 -22.35 0.18 -9.08
CA SER A 69 -21.21 -0.69 -9.32
C SER A 69 -20.38 -0.86 -8.04
N THR A 70 -19.92 -2.08 -7.80
CA THR A 70 -19.02 -2.37 -6.69
C THR A 70 -17.56 -2.46 -7.15
N PRO A 71 -16.58 -2.21 -6.27
CA PRO A 71 -15.16 -2.40 -6.58
C PRO A 71 -14.82 -3.78 -7.13
N ALA A 72 -15.37 -4.85 -6.54
CA ALA A 72 -15.12 -6.22 -6.98
C ALA A 72 -15.72 -6.54 -8.36
N GLU A 73 -16.84 -5.90 -8.71
CA GLU A 73 -17.41 -5.99 -10.05
C GLU A 73 -16.54 -5.25 -11.06
N VAL A 74 -16.13 -4.01 -10.81
CA VAL A 74 -15.39 -3.22 -11.81
C VAL A 74 -13.94 -3.69 -11.93
N PHE A 75 -13.30 -4.00 -10.80
CA PHE A 75 -11.90 -4.38 -10.67
C PHE A 75 -11.76 -5.79 -10.07
N PRO A 76 -12.16 -6.85 -10.79
CA PRO A 76 -11.91 -8.21 -10.31
C PRO A 76 -10.41 -8.48 -10.18
N ALA A 77 -10.09 -9.49 -9.37
CA ALA A 77 -8.75 -10.03 -9.29
C ALA A 77 -8.28 -10.53 -10.67
N GLY A 78 -7.11 -10.09 -11.11
CA GLY A 78 -6.58 -10.39 -12.44
C GLY A 78 -5.06 -10.34 -12.50
N THR A 79 -4.49 -11.05 -13.47
CA THR A 79 -3.05 -11.04 -13.75
C THR A 79 -2.77 -10.17 -14.97
N SER A 80 -2.02 -9.09 -14.79
CA SER A 80 -1.47 -8.30 -15.90
C SER A 80 -0.26 -9.03 -16.46
N ARG A 81 -0.26 -9.22 -17.78
CA ARG A 81 0.85 -9.84 -18.52
C ARG A 81 1.70 -8.82 -19.28
N ARG A 82 1.55 -7.53 -18.97
CA ARG A 82 2.29 -6.44 -19.61
C ARG A 82 3.71 -6.29 -19.08
N THR A 83 4.01 -6.91 -17.94
CA THR A 83 5.29 -6.85 -17.25
C THR A 83 5.84 -8.25 -17.09
N ASP A 84 7.16 -8.37 -17.03
CA ASP A 84 7.85 -9.59 -16.60
C ASP A 84 8.67 -9.26 -15.33
N PRO A 85 8.31 -9.80 -14.15
CA PRO A 85 7.24 -10.78 -13.91
C PRO A 85 5.82 -10.19 -14.08
N HIS A 86 4.87 -11.06 -14.41
CA HIS A 86 3.45 -10.72 -14.40
C HIS A 86 3.00 -10.25 -13.00
N VAL A 87 2.08 -9.28 -12.94
CA VAL A 87 1.59 -8.74 -11.66
C VAL A 87 0.12 -9.09 -11.41
N TYR A 88 -0.18 -9.50 -10.18
CA TYR A 88 -1.54 -9.83 -9.73
C TYR A 88 -2.15 -8.66 -8.96
N ARG A 89 -3.26 -8.11 -9.46
CA ARG A 89 -3.90 -6.85 -8.98
C ARG A 89 -5.42 -6.91 -9.13
N PHE A 90 -6.10 -5.88 -8.66
CA PHE A 90 -7.50 -5.61 -8.99
C PHE A 90 -7.55 -4.81 -10.30
N ILE A 91 -7.85 -5.47 -11.42
CA ILE A 91 -7.69 -4.88 -12.76
C ILE A 91 -9.08 -4.54 -13.32
N ASN A 92 -9.26 -3.35 -13.89
CA ASN A 92 -10.54 -2.99 -14.48
C ASN A 92 -10.85 -3.93 -15.65
N ARG A 93 -11.99 -4.62 -15.57
CA ARG A 93 -12.40 -5.60 -16.59
C ARG A 93 -12.68 -4.97 -17.98
N ASN A 94 -12.98 -3.67 -18.02
CA ASN A 94 -13.29 -2.94 -19.24
C ASN A 94 -12.10 -2.12 -19.76
N ASN A 95 -11.12 -1.84 -18.91
CA ASN A 95 -9.88 -1.16 -19.28
C ASN A 95 -8.69 -1.80 -18.58
N PRO A 96 -7.94 -2.70 -19.22
CA PRO A 96 -6.86 -3.40 -18.55
C PRO A 96 -5.74 -2.44 -18.11
N ASP A 97 -5.63 -1.21 -18.62
CA ASP A 97 -4.63 -0.20 -18.22
C ASP A 97 -4.89 0.44 -16.85
N GLU A 98 -6.03 0.14 -16.22
CA GLU A 98 -6.43 0.62 -14.90
C GLU A 98 -6.35 -0.48 -13.83
N PHE A 99 -5.88 -0.10 -12.65
CA PHE A 99 -5.97 -0.95 -11.46
C PHE A 99 -6.43 -0.18 -10.24
N LEU A 100 -7.00 -0.91 -9.27
CA LEU A 100 -7.60 -0.37 -8.06
C LEU A 100 -6.70 -0.58 -6.84
N ILE A 101 -6.62 0.44 -6.00
CA ILE A 101 -6.16 0.36 -4.61
C ILE A 101 -7.28 0.84 -3.69
N LEU A 102 -7.57 0.06 -2.64
CA LEU A 102 -8.48 0.49 -1.58
C LEU A 102 -7.69 1.12 -0.43
N THR A 103 -8.19 2.19 0.16
CA THR A 103 -7.53 2.90 1.26
C THR A 103 -8.53 3.20 2.38
N ASP A 104 -8.07 3.15 3.61
CA ASP A 104 -8.86 3.53 4.78
C ASP A 104 -7.97 4.09 5.90
N GLY A 105 -8.50 5.06 6.63
CA GLY A 105 -7.91 5.56 7.85
C GLY A 105 -8.92 5.64 8.98
N THR A 106 -8.50 5.26 10.18
CA THR A 106 -9.36 5.27 11.35
C THR A 106 -8.69 5.96 12.53
N CYS A 107 -9.50 6.49 13.45
CA CYS A 107 -9.03 7.01 14.73
C CYS A 107 -9.96 6.62 15.88
N LEU A 108 -9.45 5.75 16.75
CA LEU A 108 -10.07 5.39 18.03
C LEU A 108 -9.96 6.58 18.98
N GLY A 109 -11.06 7.00 19.61
CA GLY A 109 -11.06 8.17 20.51
C GLY A 109 -10.80 9.49 19.80
N ASN A 110 -11.19 9.63 18.52
CA ASN A 110 -10.96 10.85 17.74
C ASN A 110 -11.44 12.13 18.48
N GLY A 111 -10.52 13.09 18.68
CA GLY A 111 -10.78 14.32 19.44
C GLY A 111 -10.44 14.25 20.93
N HIS A 112 -10.02 13.08 21.44
CA HIS A 112 -9.57 12.90 22.82
C HIS A 112 -8.03 12.85 22.93
N PRO A 113 -7.46 13.11 24.12
CA PRO A 113 -6.00 13.08 24.34
C PRO A 113 -5.35 11.72 24.10
N ASP A 114 -6.10 10.64 24.31
CA ASP A 114 -5.70 9.25 24.09
C ASP A 114 -6.05 8.75 22.69
N ALA A 115 -6.35 9.67 21.75
CA ALA A 115 -6.68 9.33 20.37
C ALA A 115 -5.58 8.47 19.74
N ARG A 116 -6.01 7.42 19.05
CA ARG A 116 -5.17 6.39 18.46
C ARG A 116 -5.60 6.15 17.04
N ALA A 117 -4.79 6.53 16.06
CA ALA A 117 -5.12 6.37 14.66
C ALA A 117 -4.26 5.34 13.94
N GLY A 118 -4.81 4.77 12.88
CA GLY A 118 -4.19 3.77 12.03
C GLY A 118 -4.67 3.93 10.60
N TRP A 119 -3.82 3.54 9.66
CA TRP A 119 -4.07 3.66 8.23
C TRP A 119 -3.80 2.32 7.55
N ALA A 120 -4.47 2.06 6.44
CA ALA A 120 -4.25 0.87 5.64
C ALA A 120 -4.57 1.08 4.17
N PHE A 121 -3.96 0.26 3.32
CA PHE A 121 -4.36 0.12 1.94
C PHE A 121 -4.26 -1.32 1.46
N VAL A 122 -5.04 -1.66 0.43
CA VAL A 122 -5.11 -2.97 -0.20
C VAL A 122 -4.86 -2.81 -1.70
N PHE A 123 -3.75 -3.35 -2.20
CA PHE A 123 -3.28 -3.13 -3.57
C PHE A 123 -3.36 -4.38 -4.46
N LYS A 124 -3.55 -5.55 -3.85
CA LYS A 124 -3.78 -6.81 -4.56
C LYS A 124 -4.68 -7.73 -3.75
N PRO A 125 -5.30 -8.74 -4.38
CA PRO A 125 -6.02 -9.77 -3.65
C PRO A 125 -5.08 -10.56 -2.73
N GLU A 126 -5.60 -10.99 -1.58
CA GLU A 126 -4.90 -11.89 -0.68
C GLU A 126 -4.69 -13.26 -1.33
N THR A 127 -3.51 -13.84 -1.14
CA THR A 127 -3.17 -15.19 -1.60
C THR A 127 -2.78 -16.06 -0.41
N ILE A 128 -2.61 -17.36 -0.63
CA ILE A 128 -2.21 -18.31 0.42
C ILE A 128 -0.91 -17.87 1.13
N CYS A 129 0.03 -17.27 0.38
CA CYS A 129 1.38 -17.03 0.87
C CYS A 129 1.70 -15.55 1.12
N LYS A 130 0.96 -14.60 0.52
CA LYS A 130 1.21 -13.17 0.69
C LYS A 130 -0.07 -12.37 0.86
N SER A 131 -0.01 -11.44 1.82
CA SER A 131 -1.02 -10.41 1.99
C SER A 131 -0.92 -9.36 0.89
N GLY A 132 -2.07 -8.86 0.44
CA GLY A 132 -2.17 -7.68 -0.42
C GLY A 132 -2.48 -6.40 0.34
N THR A 133 -2.37 -6.45 1.66
CA THR A 133 -2.73 -5.37 2.59
C THR A 133 -1.47 -4.87 3.30
N VAL A 134 -1.34 -3.56 3.38
CA VAL A 134 -0.31 -2.88 4.17
C VAL A 134 -1.03 -1.94 5.12
N SER A 135 -0.62 -1.93 6.38
CA SER A 135 -1.18 -1.05 7.39
C SER A 135 -0.12 -0.57 8.36
N GLY A 136 -0.40 0.54 9.01
CA GLY A 136 0.52 1.17 9.93
C GLY A 136 -0.21 2.06 10.93
N ARG A 137 0.44 2.24 12.08
CA ARG A 137 0.05 3.25 13.06
C ARG A 137 0.24 4.63 12.44
N LEU A 138 -0.68 5.56 12.67
CA LEU A 138 -0.46 6.95 12.26
C LEU A 138 0.66 7.57 13.09
N GLU A 139 1.64 8.13 12.40
CA GLU A 139 2.82 8.74 13.00
C GLU A 139 2.50 10.11 13.61
N TYR A 140 3.25 10.51 14.64
CA TYR A 140 3.09 11.83 15.27
C TYR A 140 3.78 12.93 14.49
N TYR A 141 4.89 12.61 13.83
CA TYR A 141 5.58 13.55 12.96
C TYR A 141 5.13 13.33 11.51
N GLY A 142 4.78 14.41 10.82
CA GLY A 142 4.38 14.38 9.42
C GLY A 142 5.56 14.26 8.45
N PRO A 143 5.30 14.23 7.13
CA PRO A 143 6.33 14.07 6.09
C PRO A 143 7.41 15.17 6.07
N PHE A 144 7.15 16.30 6.74
CA PHE A 144 8.10 17.42 6.83
C PHE A 144 8.62 17.68 8.26
N GLY A 145 8.45 16.72 9.16
CA GLY A 145 9.00 16.77 10.52
C GLY A 145 8.18 17.55 11.55
N ASP A 146 7.05 18.15 11.15
CA ASP A 146 6.12 18.82 12.07
C ASP A 146 5.32 17.80 12.91
N HIS A 147 5.00 18.14 14.16
CA HIS A 147 4.24 17.28 15.07
C HIS A 147 2.72 17.52 14.95
N TYR A 148 1.92 16.45 14.92
CA TYR A 148 0.47 16.49 14.74
C TYR A 148 -0.30 15.58 15.68
N ALA A 149 -1.57 15.91 15.88
CA ALA A 149 -2.51 15.08 16.63
C ALA A 149 -3.02 13.89 15.80
N GLN A 150 -3.38 12.82 16.50
CA GLN A 150 -3.99 11.62 15.94
C GLN A 150 -5.45 11.93 15.58
N THR A 151 -5.79 11.93 14.29
CA THR A 151 -7.17 12.23 13.84
C THR A 151 -7.57 11.33 12.68
N ASN A 152 -8.88 11.12 12.52
CA ASN A 152 -9.42 10.30 11.43
C ASN A 152 -8.96 10.82 10.06
N ASN A 153 -9.21 12.11 9.78
CA ASN A 153 -8.86 12.71 8.49
C ASN A 153 -7.35 12.63 8.16
N ARG A 154 -6.49 12.68 9.17
CA ARG A 154 -5.04 12.56 8.96
C ARG A 154 -4.65 11.13 8.61
N ALA A 155 -5.27 10.13 9.25
CA ALA A 155 -5.07 8.73 8.92
C ALA A 155 -5.54 8.40 7.50
N GLU A 156 -6.68 8.95 7.09
CA GLU A 156 -7.25 8.76 5.75
C GLU A 156 -6.30 9.30 4.65
N LEU A 157 -5.76 10.51 4.85
CA LEU A 157 -4.76 11.07 3.93
C LEU A 157 -3.46 10.28 3.92
N ARG A 158 -3.03 9.82 5.11
CA ARG A 158 -1.82 9.01 5.26
C ARG A 158 -1.94 7.67 4.55
N ALA A 159 -3.12 7.05 4.56
CA ALA A 159 -3.40 5.80 3.85
C ALA A 159 -3.19 5.95 2.34
N VAL A 160 -3.71 7.02 1.75
CA VAL A 160 -3.49 7.34 0.33
C VAL A 160 -2.02 7.61 0.05
N LEU A 161 -1.36 8.42 0.88
CA LEU A 161 0.05 8.73 0.68
C LEU A 161 0.91 7.47 0.76
N ALA A 162 0.60 6.56 1.70
CA ALA A 162 1.24 5.26 1.82
C ALA A 162 1.05 4.43 0.55
N ALA A 163 -0.18 4.35 0.03
CA ALA A 163 -0.49 3.61 -1.17
C ALA A 163 0.31 4.13 -2.38
N LEU A 164 0.33 5.45 -2.61
CA LEU A 164 1.03 6.03 -3.77
C LEU A 164 2.55 5.89 -3.70
N ARG A 165 3.10 5.79 -2.49
CA ARG A 165 4.55 5.68 -2.24
C ARG A 165 5.04 4.27 -1.94
N PHE A 166 4.13 3.30 -1.79
CA PHE A 166 4.47 1.93 -1.43
C PHE A 166 5.51 1.32 -2.37
N CYS A 167 5.30 1.53 -3.67
CA CYS A 167 6.23 1.12 -4.70
C CYS A 167 6.22 2.04 -5.90
N TYR A 168 7.13 1.77 -6.82
CA TYR A 168 7.14 2.44 -8.11
C TYR A 168 6.11 1.81 -9.05
N TRP A 169 4.85 2.23 -8.91
CA TRP A 169 3.69 1.77 -9.69
C TRP A 169 3.86 1.73 -11.22
N PRO A 170 4.62 2.64 -11.88
CA PRO A 170 4.86 2.54 -13.32
C PRO A 170 5.47 1.19 -13.76
N HIS A 171 6.20 0.49 -12.87
CA HIS A 171 6.73 -0.84 -13.18
C HIS A 171 5.66 -1.92 -13.36
N ASP A 172 4.45 -1.72 -12.83
CA ASP A 172 3.34 -2.67 -12.99
C ASP A 172 2.65 -2.53 -14.38
N GLY A 173 3.07 -1.55 -15.19
CA GLY A 173 2.61 -1.37 -16.57
C GLY A 173 1.14 -0.93 -16.70
N PHE A 174 0.62 -0.25 -15.68
CA PHE A 174 -0.68 0.43 -15.72
C PHE A 174 -0.47 1.92 -16.00
N THR A 175 -1.42 2.56 -16.69
CA THR A 175 -1.38 4.01 -16.94
C THR A 175 -2.28 4.78 -15.99
N THR A 176 -3.10 4.09 -15.20
CA THR A 176 -4.06 4.71 -14.29
C THR A 176 -4.19 3.90 -13.00
N LEU A 177 -4.04 4.59 -11.87
CA LEU A 177 -4.26 4.08 -10.53
C LEU A 177 -5.56 4.68 -9.98
N VAL A 178 -6.53 3.82 -9.70
CA VAL A 178 -7.82 4.21 -9.11
C VAL A 178 -7.76 3.99 -7.60
N VAL A 179 -7.87 5.06 -6.83
CA VAL A 179 -7.92 5.03 -5.36
C VAL A 179 -9.39 5.00 -4.93
N ALA A 180 -9.80 3.89 -4.31
CA ALA A 180 -11.10 3.80 -3.64
C ALA A 180 -10.98 4.16 -2.16
N THR A 181 -11.89 5.01 -1.70
CA THR A 181 -12.01 5.44 -0.30
C THR A 181 -13.47 5.79 0.01
N ASP A 182 -13.91 5.60 1.24
CA ASP A 182 -15.20 6.09 1.72
C ASP A 182 -15.13 7.54 2.26
N SER A 183 -13.93 8.07 2.43
CA SER A 183 -13.67 9.42 2.90
C SER A 183 -13.99 10.48 1.86
N GLN A 184 -15.12 11.18 2.05
CA GLN A 184 -15.47 12.36 1.26
C GLN A 184 -14.41 13.45 1.34
N TYR A 185 -13.74 13.60 2.50
CA TYR A 185 -12.72 14.61 2.70
C TYR A 185 -11.51 14.37 1.78
N VAL A 186 -11.07 13.12 1.67
CA VAL A 186 -10.00 12.72 0.76
C VAL A 186 -10.45 12.83 -0.69
N ALA A 187 -11.56 12.21 -1.06
CA ALA A 187 -12.03 12.17 -2.44
C ALA A 187 -12.23 13.59 -3.02
N LYS A 188 -12.91 14.48 -2.29
CA LYS A 188 -13.13 15.86 -2.75
C LYS A 188 -11.91 16.75 -2.60
N GLY A 189 -11.06 16.53 -1.60
CA GLY A 189 -9.82 17.30 -1.45
C GLY A 189 -8.82 17.03 -2.58
N ALA A 190 -8.77 15.79 -3.06
CA ALA A 190 -7.90 15.38 -4.16
C ALA A 190 -8.39 15.86 -5.54
N THR A 191 -9.72 15.98 -5.72
CA THR A 191 -10.34 16.22 -7.04
C THR A 191 -10.96 17.62 -7.21
N GLU A 192 -11.60 18.17 -6.18
CA GLU A 192 -12.41 19.40 -6.26
C GLU A 192 -11.78 20.57 -5.50
N TRP A 193 -11.50 20.39 -4.20
CA TRP A 193 -11.22 21.51 -3.28
C TRP A 193 -9.78 22.02 -3.37
N GLY A 194 -8.85 21.16 -3.76
CA GLY A 194 -7.42 21.49 -3.83
C GLY A 194 -7.10 22.73 -4.65
N TYR A 195 -7.82 22.95 -5.76
CA TYR A 195 -7.68 24.17 -6.57
C TYR A 195 -7.93 25.42 -5.74
N GLY A 196 -9.07 25.46 -5.04
CA GLY A 196 -9.47 26.60 -4.23
C GLY A 196 -8.52 26.83 -3.05
N TRP A 197 -8.03 25.76 -2.41
CA TRP A 197 -7.09 25.88 -1.29
C TRP A 197 -5.78 26.53 -1.71
N VAL A 198 -5.15 26.06 -2.78
CA VAL A 198 -3.86 26.62 -3.22
C VAL A 198 -4.01 28.07 -3.70
N GLN A 199 -5.07 28.38 -4.45
CA GLN A 199 -5.33 29.75 -4.90
C GLN A 199 -5.60 30.72 -3.77
N ASN A 200 -6.30 30.28 -2.72
CA ASN A 200 -6.62 31.11 -1.57
C ASN A 200 -5.53 31.08 -0.48
N GLY A 201 -4.31 30.66 -0.83
CA GLY A 201 -3.17 30.65 0.11
C GLY A 201 -3.35 29.67 1.27
N TRP A 202 -3.90 28.49 0.99
CA TRP A 202 -4.24 27.43 1.94
C TRP A 202 -5.29 27.85 2.98
N ARG A 203 -6.33 28.56 2.52
CA ARG A 203 -7.51 28.91 3.32
C ARG A 203 -8.77 28.23 2.83
N SER A 204 -9.60 27.76 3.75
CA SER A 204 -10.94 27.26 3.46
C SER A 204 -11.94 28.40 3.23
N SER A 205 -13.15 28.07 2.81
CA SER A 205 -14.22 29.05 2.53
C SER A 205 -14.63 29.88 3.74
N ASN A 206 -14.40 29.39 4.95
CA ASN A 206 -14.61 30.10 6.21
C ASN A 206 -13.40 30.97 6.64
N GLY A 207 -12.35 31.05 5.82
CA GLY A 207 -11.14 31.84 6.07
C GLY A 207 -10.10 31.19 6.99
N GLU A 208 -10.40 30.02 7.56
CA GLU A 208 -9.47 29.24 8.38
C GLU A 208 -8.36 28.60 7.54
N GLY A 209 -7.25 28.24 8.19
CA GLY A 209 -6.21 27.47 7.54
C GLY A 209 -6.70 26.06 7.20
N VAL A 210 -6.39 25.60 6.00
CA VAL A 210 -6.71 24.23 5.57
C VAL A 210 -5.98 23.23 6.48
N LYS A 211 -6.74 22.34 7.10
CA LYS A 211 -6.21 21.27 7.96
C LYS A 211 -5.41 20.26 7.14
N ASN A 212 -4.41 19.64 7.76
CA ASN A 212 -3.56 18.59 7.16
C ASN A 212 -2.85 19.04 5.87
N ARG A 213 -2.49 20.34 5.79
CA ARG A 213 -1.81 20.92 4.64
C ARG A 213 -0.54 20.16 4.27
N ASP A 214 0.22 19.70 5.26
CA ASP A 214 1.44 18.92 5.05
C ASP A 214 1.19 17.64 4.25
N LEU A 215 0.16 16.86 4.59
CA LEU A 215 -0.19 15.66 3.84
C LEU A 215 -0.80 15.98 2.48
N TRP A 216 -1.53 17.09 2.34
CA TRP A 216 -2.03 17.52 1.03
C TRP A 216 -0.91 17.94 0.09
N GLU A 217 0.06 18.72 0.58
CA GLU A 217 1.25 19.09 -0.20
C GLU A 217 2.05 17.85 -0.61
N ALA A 218 2.23 16.89 0.29
CA ALA A 218 2.83 15.60 0.00
C ALA A 218 2.07 14.82 -1.10
N LEU A 219 0.74 14.70 -0.97
CA LEU A 219 -0.11 14.00 -1.95
C LEU A 219 -0.07 14.67 -3.33
N TYR A 220 -0.10 16.00 -3.40
CA TYR A 220 0.03 16.70 -4.67
C TYR A 220 1.41 16.48 -5.30
N GLY A 221 2.46 16.30 -4.49
CA GLY A 221 3.78 15.92 -4.99
C GLY A 221 3.74 14.53 -5.62
N GLU A 222 3.07 13.57 -4.99
CA GLU A 222 2.90 12.23 -5.57
C GLU A 222 2.06 12.21 -6.83
N PHE A 223 1.01 13.04 -6.92
CA PHE A 223 0.24 13.17 -8.17
C PHE A 223 1.11 13.68 -9.31
N GLU A 224 1.93 14.71 -9.05
CA GLU A 224 2.87 15.25 -10.04
C GLU A 224 3.91 14.20 -10.45
N ARG A 225 4.50 13.49 -9.48
CA ARG A 225 5.49 12.43 -9.75
C ARG A 225 4.91 11.29 -10.58
N LEU A 226 3.69 10.86 -10.28
CA LEU A 226 3.04 9.77 -11.02
C LEU A 226 2.67 10.23 -12.43
N ASP A 227 2.17 11.45 -12.61
CA ASP A 227 1.84 12.02 -13.93
C ASP A 227 3.09 12.18 -14.81
N GLU A 228 4.22 12.63 -14.24
CA GLU A 228 5.52 12.67 -14.92
C GLU A 228 5.99 11.28 -15.39
N ALA A 229 5.63 10.24 -14.65
CA ALA A 229 5.89 8.85 -15.00
C ALA A 229 4.81 8.23 -15.91
N GLY A 230 3.82 9.01 -16.35
CA GLY A 230 2.74 8.57 -17.24
C GLY A 230 1.61 7.79 -16.55
N VAL A 231 1.50 7.89 -15.22
CA VAL A 231 0.46 7.25 -14.42
C VAL A 231 -0.50 8.30 -13.87
N LYS A 232 -1.76 8.24 -14.30
CA LYS A 232 -2.84 9.08 -13.76
C LYS A 232 -3.35 8.53 -12.44
N VAL A 233 -3.79 9.41 -11.56
CA VAL A 233 -4.48 9.03 -10.32
C VAL A 233 -5.94 9.45 -10.42
N GLU A 234 -6.85 8.54 -10.14
CA GLU A 234 -8.28 8.82 -10.05
C GLU A 234 -8.83 8.44 -8.68
N PHE A 235 -9.87 9.13 -8.21
CA PHE A 235 -10.54 8.81 -6.96
C PHE A 235 -11.94 8.28 -7.20
N TRP A 236 -12.24 7.14 -6.60
CA TRP A 236 -13.58 6.57 -6.52
C TRP A 236 -14.08 6.62 -5.07
N ARG A 237 -15.05 7.50 -4.81
CA ARG A 237 -15.74 7.47 -3.51
C ARG A 237 -16.70 6.29 -3.45
N ILE A 238 -16.48 5.38 -2.51
CA ILE A 238 -17.30 4.18 -2.31
C ILE A 238 -18.04 4.20 -0.97
N PRO A 239 -19.15 3.46 -0.81
CA PRO A 239 -19.74 3.20 0.50
C PRO A 239 -18.78 2.43 1.41
N ARG A 240 -18.85 2.67 2.73
CA ARG A 240 -17.95 2.06 3.72
C ARG A 240 -18.04 0.54 3.73
N GLU A 241 -19.23 -0.01 3.47
CA GLU A 241 -19.49 -1.45 3.42
C GLU A 241 -18.73 -2.14 2.29
N MET A 242 -18.23 -1.38 1.31
CA MET A 242 -17.41 -1.89 0.21
C MET A 242 -15.90 -1.82 0.50
N ASN A 243 -15.50 -1.27 1.67
CA ASN A 243 -14.10 -1.03 2.05
C ASN A 243 -13.65 -1.81 3.30
N GLU A 244 -14.34 -2.90 3.64
CA GLU A 244 -14.18 -3.61 4.92
C GLU A 244 -12.76 -4.15 5.18
N VAL A 245 -12.02 -4.53 4.13
CA VAL A 245 -10.66 -5.07 4.27
C VAL A 245 -9.70 -3.97 4.75
N ALA A 246 -9.74 -2.80 4.13
CA ALA A 246 -8.90 -1.67 4.52
C ALA A 246 -9.32 -1.13 5.89
N ASP A 247 -10.63 -0.97 6.16
CA ASP A 247 -11.16 -0.52 7.45
C ASP A 247 -10.69 -1.42 8.62
N ARG A 248 -10.81 -2.73 8.45
CA ARG A 248 -10.37 -3.70 9.47
C ARG A 248 -8.87 -3.61 9.71
N ALA A 249 -8.07 -3.51 8.65
CA ALA A 249 -6.61 -3.41 8.76
C ALA A 249 -6.17 -2.09 9.43
N ALA A 250 -6.84 -0.97 9.12
CA ALA A 250 -6.58 0.32 9.75
C ALA A 250 -6.94 0.30 11.24
N LYS A 251 -8.05 -0.34 11.62
CA LYS A 251 -8.46 -0.52 13.03
C LYS A 251 -7.46 -1.34 13.82
N GLN A 252 -7.01 -2.46 13.27
CA GLN A 252 -5.96 -3.27 13.89
C GLN A 252 -4.68 -2.45 14.08
N ALA A 253 -4.26 -1.70 13.05
CA ALA A 253 -3.09 -0.82 13.14
C ALA A 253 -3.23 0.30 14.18
N ALA A 254 -4.47 0.74 14.47
CA ALA A 254 -4.75 1.73 15.50
C ALA A 254 -4.64 1.19 16.94
N GLU A 255 -4.57 -0.13 17.13
CA GLU A 255 -4.46 -0.75 18.45
C GLU A 255 -3.01 -1.00 18.88
N PHE A 256 -2.08 -1.14 17.93
CA PHE A 256 -0.67 -1.40 18.22
C PHE A 256 0.09 -0.15 18.69
N GLU A 257 1.12 -0.36 19.50
CA GLU A 257 2.20 0.62 19.65
C GLU A 257 2.97 0.66 18.33
N GLY A 258 3.09 1.83 17.72
CA GLY A 258 3.70 1.97 16.41
C GLY A 258 4.75 3.06 16.36
N GLN A 259 5.39 3.17 15.19
CA GLN A 259 6.42 4.18 14.92
C GLN A 259 5.89 5.59 15.16
N THR A 260 6.77 6.43 15.71
CA THR A 260 6.44 7.83 16.03
C THR A 260 6.77 8.78 14.88
N TRP A 261 7.74 8.42 14.04
CA TRP A 261 8.29 9.22 12.95
C TRP A 261 7.72 8.78 11.61
N PHE A 262 7.40 9.73 10.73
CA PHE A 262 6.94 9.44 9.37
C PHE A 262 7.95 8.58 8.64
N CYS A 263 7.52 7.40 8.21
CA CYS A 263 8.33 6.54 7.35
C CYS A 263 7.64 6.36 6.00
N ASP A 264 8.40 6.49 4.92
CA ASP A 264 7.95 6.10 3.59
C ASP A 264 7.66 4.60 3.46
N MET A 265 8.05 3.84 4.48
CA MET A 265 8.10 2.40 4.50
C MET A 265 7.62 1.84 5.83
N VAL A 266 6.56 1.05 5.80
CA VAL A 266 6.51 -0.07 6.76
C VAL A 266 7.61 -1.01 6.28
N GLU A 267 8.65 -1.23 7.09
CA GLU A 267 9.73 -2.17 6.76
C GLU A 267 9.11 -3.54 6.41
N ALA A 268 8.95 -3.82 5.12
CA ALA A 268 8.60 -5.14 4.62
C ALA A 268 9.90 -5.96 4.58
N TYR A 269 10.06 -6.79 5.61
CA TYR A 269 10.90 -7.99 5.68
C TYR A 269 12.41 -7.81 5.41
N SER A 270 13.21 -8.03 6.47
CA SER A 270 14.58 -8.58 6.37
C SER A 270 14.52 -10.06 6.75
#